data_AF-A0A8T1JV66-F1
#
_entry.id   AF-A0A8T1JV66-F1
#
_cell.length_a   1.000
_cell.length_b   1.000
_cell.length_c   1.000
_cell.angle_alpha   90.00
_cell.angle_beta   90.00
_cell.angle_gamma   90.00
#
_symmetry.space_group_name_H-M   'P 1'
#
loop_
_entity.id
_entity.type
_entity.pdbx_description
1 polymer ?
#
loop_
_entity_poly.entity_id
_entity_poly.type
_entity_poly.pdbx_seq_one_letter_code
_entity_poly.pdbx_strand_id
1 'polypeptide(L)' 'MNTDTTGNISDTNFATVPRFVRAVYDMLQNEDQRILSWSADGSRFQVYDVPRLET' A
#
# COMPACT_ATOMS: atom_id res chain seq x y z
N MET A 1 -17.21 22.19 39.72
CA MET A 1 -15.82 21.89 39.36
C MET A 1 -15.88 21.21 38.01
N ASN A 2 -15.33 21.89 37.00
CA ASN A 2 -15.68 21.68 35.61
C ASN A 2 -14.53 20.96 34.91
N THR A 3 -14.90 19.91 34.16
CA THR A 3 -14.28 19.36 32.95
C THR A 3 -12.76 19.21 32.94
N ASP A 4 -12.29 17.98 33.21
CA ASP A 4 -11.05 17.49 32.62
C ASP A 4 -11.40 16.46 31.53
N THR A 5 -11.57 16.97 30.31
CA THR A 5 -11.54 16.20 29.07
C THR A 5 -10.19 16.48 28.42
N THR A 6 -9.10 16.00 29.04
CA THR A 6 -7.80 15.98 28.37
C THR A 6 -7.79 14.84 27.37
N GLY A 7 -8.08 15.20 26.12
CA GLY A 7 -7.93 14.34 24.98
C GLY A 7 -6.50 13.83 24.87
N ASN A 8 -6.37 12.52 24.74
CA ASN A 8 -5.21 11.89 24.12
C ASN A 8 -5.72 10.76 23.23
N ILE A 9 -6.47 11.13 22.18
CA ILE A 9 -6.70 10.26 21.02
C ILE A 9 -5.48 10.44 20.11
N SER A 10 -4.31 10.11 20.60
CA SER A 10 -3.05 10.27 19.89
C SER A 10 -2.29 8.96 19.85
N ASP A 11 -3.02 7.89 19.56
CA ASP A 11 -2.50 6.64 19.01
C ASP A 11 -3.58 6.09 18.08
N THR A 12 -4.04 6.92 17.13
CA THR A 12 -4.44 6.33 15.86
C THR A 12 -3.16 5.81 15.24
N ASN A 13 -2.68 4.68 15.76
CA ASN A 13 -1.74 3.80 15.10
C ASN A 13 -2.30 3.69 13.69
N PHE A 14 -1.70 4.42 12.74
CA PHE A 14 -1.82 4.10 11.33
C PHE A 14 -1.39 2.65 11.27
N ALA A 15 -2.38 1.75 11.30
CA ALA A 15 -2.19 0.33 11.46
C ALA A 15 -1.10 -0.05 10.47
N THR A 16 0.02 -0.49 11.01
CA THR A 16 1.27 -0.64 10.27
C THR A 16 0.96 -1.38 8.99
N VAL A 17 1.09 -0.69 7.84
CA VAL A 17 0.71 -1.28 6.54
C VAL A 17 1.35 -2.67 6.48
N PRO A 18 0.56 -3.74 6.27
CA PRO A 18 1.10 -5.09 6.30
C PRO A 18 2.29 -5.19 5.34
N ARG A 19 3.37 -5.85 5.77
CA ARG A 19 4.63 -5.92 5.00
C ARG A 19 4.39 -6.40 3.56
N PHE A 20 3.45 -7.32 3.38
CA PHE A 20 3.03 -7.80 2.06
C PHE A 20 2.48 -6.68 1.17
N VAL A 21 1.55 -5.87 1.69
CA VAL A 21 0.94 -4.75 0.94
C VAL A 21 2.00 -3.71 0.56
N ARG A 22 2.93 -3.42 1.48
CA ARG A 22 4.07 -2.54 1.19
C ARG A 22 4.95 -3.11 0.08
N ALA A 23 5.30 -4.38 0.15
CA ALA A 23 6.12 -5.03 -0.88
C ALA A 23 5.45 -4.99 -2.26
N VAL A 24 4.14 -5.28 -2.34
CA VAL A 24 3.37 -5.19 -3.59
C VAL A 24 3.35 -3.76 -4.13
N TYR A 25 3.17 -2.77 -3.25
CA TYR A 25 3.22 -1.36 -3.65
C TYR A 25 4.61 -0.97 -4.19
N ASP A 26 5.67 -1.38 -3.50
CA ASP A 26 7.04 -1.10 -3.93
C ASP A 26 7.37 -1.75 -5.28
N MET A 27 6.92 -2.99 -5.52
CA MET A 27 7.03 -3.65 -6.83
C MET A 27 6.33 -2.84 -7.93
N LEU A 28 5.08 -2.42 -7.68
CA LEU A 28 4.29 -1.63 -8.63
C LEU A 28 4.88 -0.27 -8.98
N GLN A 29 5.74 0.29 -8.12
CA GLN A 29 6.41 1.58 -8.37
C GLN A 29 7.73 1.44 -9.14
N ASN A 30 8.43 0.31 -8.98
CA ASN A 30 9.79 0.14 -9.50
C ASN A 30 9.90 -0.79 -10.71
N GLU A 31 8.90 -1.65 -10.93
CA GLU A 31 8.90 -2.63 -12.03
C GLU A 31 8.57 -1.97 -13.39
N ASP A 32 8.99 -2.61 -14.50
CA ASP A 32 8.56 -2.21 -15.84
C ASP A 32 7.03 -2.31 -15.95
N GLN A 33 6.37 -1.21 -16.34
CA GLN A 33 4.92 -1.16 -16.49
C GLN A 33 4.39 -2.13 -17.57
N ARG A 34 5.25 -2.66 -18.43
CA ARG A 34 4.91 -3.75 -19.37
C ARG A 34 4.89 -5.14 -18.72
N ILE A 35 5.42 -5.29 -17.52
CA ILE A 35 5.40 -6.53 -16.73
C ILE A 35 4.24 -6.48 -15.72
N LEU A 36 4.09 -5.36 -15.01
CA LEU A 36 3.17 -5.20 -13.89
C LEU A 36 2.78 -3.71 -13.76
N SER A 37 1.50 -3.38 -13.72
CA SER A 37 1.08 -2.00 -13.45
C SER A 37 -0.30 -1.87 -12.81
N TRP A 38 -0.57 -0.69 -12.25
CA TRP A 38 -1.90 -0.27 -11.84
C TRP A 38 -2.83 -0.09 -13.05
N SER A 39 -4.12 -0.33 -12.85
CA SER A 39 -5.16 0.18 -13.73
C SER A 39 -5.22 1.71 -13.66
N ALA A 40 -5.77 2.34 -14.70
CA ALA A 40 -5.86 3.81 -14.79
C ALA A 40 -6.63 4.46 -13.61
N ASP A 41 -7.57 3.72 -13.01
CA ASP A 41 -8.35 4.14 -11.85
C ASP A 41 -7.71 3.78 -10.50
N GLY A 42 -6.56 3.09 -10.51
CA GLY A 42 -5.85 2.62 -9.31
C GLY A 42 -6.59 1.55 -8.50
N SER A 43 -7.70 1.00 -9.00
CA SER A 43 -8.52 0.04 -8.25
C SER A 43 -7.94 -1.37 -8.20
N ARG A 44 -7.06 -1.71 -9.15
CA ARG A 44 -6.44 -3.02 -9.31
C ARG A 44 -5.07 -2.90 -9.94
N PHE A 45 -4.29 -3.96 -9.86
CA PHE A 45 -3.10 -4.14 -10.68
C PHE A 45 -3.25 -5.37 -11.56
N GLN A 46 -2.48 -5.41 -12.65
CA GLN A 46 -2.39 -6.55 -13.55
C GLN A 46 -0.94 -6.93 -13.76
N VAL A 47 -0.70 -8.23 -13.86
CA VAL A 47 0.57 -8.79 -14.32
C VAL A 47 0.39 -9.19 -15.78
N TYR A 48 1.23 -8.65 -16.65
CA TYR A 48 1.18 -8.85 -18.09
C TYR A 48 2.19 -9.92 -18.54
N ASP A 49 3.31 -10.06 -17.84
CA ASP A 49 4.39 -10.99 -18.18
C ASP A 49 4.87 -11.73 -16.92
N VAL A 50 4.22 -12.85 -16.61
CA VAL A 50 4.53 -13.67 -15.42
C VAL A 50 5.95 -14.25 -15.48
N PRO A 51 6.42 -14.83 -16.60
CA PRO A 51 7.78 -15.37 -16.66
C PRO A 51 8.85 -14.33 -16.30
N ARG A 52 8.72 -13.09 -16.80
CA ARG A 52 9.69 -12.03 -16.47
C ARG A 52 9.61 -11.54 -15.02
N LEU A 53 8.45 -11.66 -14.38
CA LEU A 53 8.26 -11.30 -12.97
C LEU A 53 8.92 -12.30 -12.01
N GLU A 54 9.08 -13.57 -12.43
CA GLU A 54 9.66 -14.65 -11.62
C GLU A 54 11.19 -14.78 -11.75
N THR A 55 11.86 -13.91 -12.52
CA THR A 55 13.31 -14.00 -12.85
C THR A 55 14.16 -13.04 -12.00
#